data_AF-A0A931IFQ2-F1
#
_entry.id   AF-A0A931IFQ2-F1
#
_cell.length_a   1.000
_cell.length_b   1.000
_cell.length_c   1.000
_cell.angle_alpha   90.00
_cell.angle_beta   90.00
_cell.angle_gamma   90.00
#
_symmetry.space_group_name_H-M   'P 1'
#
loop_
_entity.id
_entity.type
_entity.pdbx_description
1 polymer ?
#
loop_
_entity_poly.entity_id
_entity_poly.type
_entity_poly.pdbx_seq_one_letter_code
_entity_poly.pdbx_strand_id
1 'polypeptide(L)'
;MSDDPRARPGAHRVDLSKAPRRKVELRKARRPTRQAAAAPPEGAPVTQVTARPRGARAVVIGVAAVVAVALALTVAAAVRDRGDNAPAAAPGVEANSSVIMDCPADPTLSVREFRAAGDAVDLTVDITAACPSGDVLSGSATRLTVVSTAATVATGEFDLSTAPVVIATDSVRRVFRFPAGTFWTPANAVSAGALRVGIVESGARPDLVATQASPSTAQVSTARPVIVGAADREAAAGLSATAESDRAVLQRDLLNRWVPQISSKRLGLVAEGRTWTDSEILREHLDLRARHPEARLLWSGSWSTFSYPDFWITVVGIAYTDPQAALGWCAAHGFDGDHCYAKLVSTTHPVQGSTFYQK
;
A
#
# COMPACT_ATOMS: atom_id res chain seq x y z
N MET A 1 11.03 -3.30 -74.73
CA MET A 1 10.57 -2.07 -75.42
C MET A 1 9.49 -1.45 -74.56
N SER A 2 9.86 -0.30 -73.99
CA SER A 2 9.04 0.83 -73.53
C SER A 2 8.10 0.72 -72.33
N ASP A 3 8.58 1.35 -71.26
CA ASP A 3 7.93 2.19 -70.24
C ASP A 3 6.58 2.85 -70.61
N ASP A 4 5.69 2.97 -69.61
CA ASP A 4 5.37 4.26 -68.95
C ASP A 4 4.34 4.09 -67.79
N PRO A 5 4.66 4.50 -66.54
CA PRO A 5 3.73 4.58 -65.42
C PRO A 5 3.42 6.03 -65.01
N ARG A 6 2.14 6.46 -65.04
CA ARG A 6 1.55 7.46 -64.10
C ARG A 6 0.11 7.84 -64.50
N ALA A 7 -0.85 7.49 -63.65
CA ALA A 7 -2.12 8.22 -63.55
C ALA A 7 -2.55 8.27 -62.07
N ARG A 8 -2.28 9.40 -61.40
CA ARG A 8 -2.90 9.78 -60.12
C ARG A 8 -3.97 10.83 -60.40
N PRO A 9 -5.20 10.73 -59.84
CA PRO A 9 -6.19 11.79 -59.98
C PRO A 9 -6.01 12.91 -58.94
N GLY A 10 -5.98 14.14 -59.47
CA GLY A 10 -6.47 15.42 -58.92
C GLY A 10 -6.41 15.71 -57.42
N ALA A 11 -5.43 16.52 -57.02
CA ALA A 11 -5.50 17.32 -55.79
C ALA A 11 -6.28 18.62 -56.07
N HIS A 12 -7.46 18.79 -55.48
CA HIS A 12 -8.18 20.06 -55.46
C HIS A 12 -7.47 21.04 -54.52
N ARG A 13 -6.80 22.05 -55.11
CA ARG A 13 -6.24 23.19 -54.41
C ARG A 13 -7.34 24.24 -54.27
N VAL A 14 -7.87 24.43 -53.07
CA VAL A 14 -8.82 25.51 -52.75
C VAL A 14 -8.02 26.82 -52.68
N ASP A 15 -8.33 27.74 -53.58
CA ASP A 15 -7.83 29.11 -53.59
C ASP A 15 -8.53 29.94 -52.50
N LEU A 16 -7.80 30.27 -51.43
CA LEU A 16 -8.30 31.06 -50.29
C LEU A 16 -8.24 32.58 -50.53
N SER A 17 -8.04 33.04 -51.76
CA SER A 17 -7.80 34.46 -52.06
C SER A 17 -9.07 35.34 -52.19
N LYS A 18 -10.26 34.83 -51.86
CA LYS A 18 -11.51 35.61 -51.85
C LYS A 18 -12.35 35.35 -50.59
N ALA A 19 -11.95 35.98 -49.47
CA ALA A 19 -12.83 36.17 -48.33
C ALA A 19 -13.04 37.69 -48.09
N PRO A 20 -14.28 38.19 -47.99
CA PRO A 20 -14.54 39.60 -47.72
C PRO A 20 -14.18 39.96 -46.28
N ARG A 21 -13.35 41.00 -46.10
CA ARG A 21 -13.00 41.56 -44.79
C ARG A 21 -14.24 42.20 -44.14
N ARG A 22 -14.87 41.52 -43.19
CA ARG A 22 -15.83 42.15 -42.26
C ARG A 22 -15.06 43.06 -41.31
N LYS A 23 -15.36 44.37 -41.34
CA LYS A 23 -14.94 45.32 -40.30
C LYS A 23 -15.55 44.89 -38.96
N VAL A 24 -14.70 44.58 -37.99
CA VAL A 24 -15.10 44.40 -36.59
C VAL A 24 -15.12 45.78 -35.94
N GLU A 25 -16.30 46.32 -35.70
CA GLU A 25 -16.48 47.48 -34.83
C GLU A 25 -16.27 47.05 -33.37
N LEU A 26 -15.24 47.60 -32.73
CA LEU A 26 -15.01 47.46 -31.29
C LEU A 26 -16.11 48.21 -30.52
N ARG A 27 -17.15 47.48 -30.09
CA ARG A 27 -18.05 47.96 -29.04
C ARG A 27 -17.30 47.98 -27.71
N LYS A 28 -17.11 49.18 -27.14
CA LYS A 28 -16.62 49.39 -25.76
C LYS A 28 -17.48 48.60 -24.78
N ALA A 29 -16.88 47.62 -24.10
CA ALA A 29 -17.51 46.92 -22.98
C ALA A 29 -17.66 47.87 -21.79
N ARG A 30 -18.91 48.06 -21.32
CA ARG A 30 -19.20 48.67 -20.01
C ARG A 30 -18.74 47.70 -18.91
N ARG A 31 -17.97 48.20 -17.94
CA ARG A 31 -17.64 47.49 -16.71
C ARG A 31 -18.92 47.09 -15.96
N PRO A 32 -19.07 45.84 -15.49
CA PRO A 32 -20.12 45.52 -14.54
C PRO A 32 -19.75 46.11 -13.17
N THR A 33 -20.69 46.86 -12.60
CA THR A 33 -20.66 47.42 -11.26
C THR A 33 -20.63 46.29 -10.24
N ARG A 34 -19.67 46.34 -9.30
CA ARG A 34 -19.53 45.40 -8.19
C ARG A 34 -20.73 45.55 -7.26
N GLN A 35 -21.66 44.59 -7.29
CA GLN A 35 -22.75 44.52 -6.32
C GLN A 35 -22.17 44.01 -5.00
N ALA A 36 -22.27 44.83 -3.95
CA ALA A 36 -21.84 44.48 -2.60
C ALA A 36 -22.74 43.35 -2.06
N ALA A 37 -22.12 42.26 -1.60
CA ALA A 37 -22.82 41.21 -0.87
C ALA A 37 -23.35 41.80 0.44
N ALA A 38 -24.63 41.55 0.71
CA ALA A 38 -25.28 41.89 1.97
C ALA A 38 -24.62 41.13 3.12
N ALA A 39 -24.35 41.84 4.22
CA ALA A 39 -23.87 41.27 5.46
C ALA A 39 -24.93 40.33 6.08
N PRO A 40 -24.53 39.24 6.76
CA PRO A 40 -25.45 38.38 7.49
C PRO A 40 -25.99 39.10 8.74
N PRO A 41 -27.25 38.87 9.15
CA PRO A 41 -27.80 39.47 10.35
C PRO A 41 -27.17 38.88 11.62
N GLU A 42 -26.77 39.79 12.50
CA GLU A 42 -26.21 39.56 13.83
C GLU A 42 -27.36 39.38 14.84
N GLY A 43 -27.29 38.35 15.69
CA GLY A 43 -28.00 38.30 16.97
C GLY A 43 -29.04 37.18 17.16
N ALA A 44 -28.65 36.10 17.82
CA ALA A 44 -29.45 35.33 18.79
C ALA A 44 -28.52 34.40 19.61
N PRO A 45 -28.84 34.06 20.88
CA PRO A 45 -27.85 33.95 21.94
C PRO A 45 -27.09 32.63 21.99
N VAL A 46 -25.79 32.74 22.31
CA VAL A 46 -24.94 31.62 22.72
C VAL A 46 -25.51 31.02 24.01
N THR A 47 -26.12 29.84 23.89
CA THR A 47 -26.46 29.04 25.07
C THR A 47 -25.18 28.34 25.53
N GLN A 48 -24.56 28.88 26.57
CA GLN A 48 -23.42 28.26 27.23
C GLN A 48 -23.86 26.91 27.81
N VAL A 49 -23.34 25.82 27.25
CA VAL A 49 -23.40 24.51 27.92
C VAL A 49 -22.45 24.58 29.11
N THR A 50 -23.04 24.71 30.29
CA THR A 50 -22.36 24.63 31.58
C THR A 50 -21.63 23.29 31.70
N ALA A 51 -20.31 23.34 31.71
CA ALA A 51 -19.48 22.25 32.19
C ALA A 51 -19.79 22.01 33.68
N ARG A 52 -20.07 20.75 34.05
CA ARG A 52 -20.13 20.32 35.45
C ARG A 52 -19.07 19.25 35.70
N PRO A 53 -18.13 19.46 36.64
CA PRO A 53 -17.06 18.52 36.96
C PRO A 53 -17.48 17.58 38.09
N ARG A 54 -16.84 16.40 38.17
CA ARG A 54 -16.28 15.75 39.38
C ARG A 54 -16.11 14.24 39.16
N GLY A 55 -14.94 13.73 39.55
CA GLY A 55 -14.64 12.31 39.59
C GLY A 55 -13.15 12.07 39.83
N ALA A 56 -12.72 12.25 41.07
CA ALA A 56 -11.32 12.22 41.50
C ALA A 56 -10.80 10.79 41.71
N ARG A 57 -9.49 10.63 41.42
CA ARG A 57 -8.46 9.84 42.13
C ARG A 57 -8.69 8.35 42.39
N ALA A 58 -7.79 7.54 41.83
CA ALA A 58 -7.11 6.49 42.59
C ALA A 58 -5.67 6.32 42.07
N VAL A 59 -4.72 6.88 42.82
CA VAL A 59 -3.30 6.52 42.78
C VAL A 59 -3.16 5.33 43.72
N VAL A 60 -2.63 4.20 43.24
CA VAL A 60 -2.15 3.11 44.10
C VAL A 60 -0.65 3.00 43.90
N ILE A 61 0.06 3.57 44.87
CA ILE A 61 1.46 3.30 45.17
C ILE A 61 1.47 2.01 46.00
N GLY A 62 2.15 0.97 45.52
CA GLY A 62 2.44 -0.26 46.26
C GLY A 62 3.94 -0.48 46.33
N VAL A 63 4.54 -0.11 47.46
CA VAL A 63 5.95 -0.26 47.79
C VAL A 63 6.28 -1.70 48.16
N ALA A 64 7.44 -2.13 47.67
CA ALA A 64 8.40 -3.13 48.15
C ALA A 64 8.00 -4.16 49.24
N ALA A 65 8.37 -5.42 48.97
CA ALA A 65 8.91 -6.32 49.99
C ALA A 65 10.18 -7.01 49.45
N VAL A 66 11.26 -6.80 50.21
CA VAL A 66 12.61 -7.35 50.09
C VAL A 66 12.68 -8.69 50.86
N VAL A 67 13.79 -9.43 50.70
CA VAL A 67 14.38 -10.52 51.53
C VAL A 67 14.27 -11.90 50.86
N ALA A 68 15.31 -12.73 50.65
CA ALA A 68 16.68 -12.90 51.17
C ALA A 68 17.58 -13.46 50.04
N VAL A 69 18.81 -13.00 49.79
CA VAL A 69 20.11 -13.36 50.43
C VAL A 69 20.43 -14.85 50.46
N ALA A 70 21.44 -15.26 49.68
CA ALA A 70 22.50 -16.17 50.12
C ALA A 70 23.79 -15.92 49.33
N LEU A 71 24.83 -15.52 50.06
CA LEU A 71 26.22 -15.39 49.63
C LEU A 71 26.84 -16.76 49.32
N ALA A 72 27.77 -16.81 48.37
CA ALA A 72 29.00 -17.58 48.52
C ALA A 72 30.14 -16.92 47.73
N LEU A 73 30.97 -16.16 48.45
CA LEU A 73 32.29 -15.72 48.01
C LEU A 73 33.34 -16.32 48.97
N THR A 74 34.48 -16.70 48.39
CA THR A 74 35.74 -17.20 48.97
C THR A 74 35.74 -18.69 49.37
N VAL A 75 36.73 -19.50 48.97
CA VAL A 75 38.17 -19.36 49.23
C VAL A 75 39.03 -19.86 48.06
N ALA A 76 40.06 -19.09 47.70
CA ALA A 76 41.26 -19.58 47.05
C ALA A 76 42.43 -19.46 48.04
N ALA A 77 43.08 -20.59 48.37
CA ALA A 77 44.54 -20.75 48.43
C ALA A 77 44.96 -22.11 49.05
N ALA A 78 45.62 -22.89 48.19
CA ALA A 78 46.83 -23.71 48.40
C ALA A 78 46.92 -24.70 49.57
N VAL A 79 47.08 -26.00 49.25
CA VAL A 79 48.26 -26.82 49.61
C VAL A 79 48.51 -27.85 48.50
N ARG A 80 49.78 -27.97 48.10
CA ARG A 80 50.34 -28.99 47.22
C ARG A 80 50.26 -30.37 47.89
N ASP A 81 49.75 -31.37 47.19
CA ASP A 81 50.35 -32.69 47.29
C ASP A 81 50.29 -33.46 45.97
N ARG A 82 51.38 -34.19 45.71
CA ARG A 82 51.63 -35.03 44.53
C ARG A 82 50.84 -36.33 44.68
N GLY A 83 50.14 -36.74 43.64
CA GLY A 83 49.58 -38.09 43.56
C GLY A 83 48.93 -38.33 42.20
N ASP A 84 49.63 -39.06 41.35
CA ASP A 84 49.17 -39.55 40.06
C ASP A 84 47.82 -40.24 40.18
N ASN A 85 46.81 -39.77 39.43
CA ASN A 85 45.68 -40.55 38.91
C ASN A 85 44.83 -39.65 38.01
N ALA A 86 44.91 -39.89 36.71
CA ALA A 86 43.98 -39.32 35.73
C ALA A 86 42.61 -40.02 35.86
N PRO A 87 41.49 -39.27 35.95
CA PRO A 87 40.20 -39.78 35.52
C PRO A 87 39.88 -39.25 34.13
N ALA A 88 39.36 -40.16 33.32
CA ALA A 88 38.93 -40.03 31.94
C ALA A 88 38.31 -38.67 31.59
N ALA A 89 38.73 -38.14 30.44
CA ALA A 89 38.02 -37.12 29.70
C ALA A 89 36.55 -37.54 29.54
N ALA A 90 35.63 -36.69 30.02
CA ALA A 90 34.26 -36.73 29.54
C ALA A 90 34.29 -36.55 28.01
N PRO A 91 33.46 -37.27 27.24
CA PRO A 91 33.40 -37.06 25.80
C PRO A 91 33.04 -35.60 25.57
N GLY A 92 33.93 -34.89 24.86
CA GLY A 92 33.62 -33.56 24.36
C GLY A 92 32.31 -33.66 23.60
N VAL A 93 31.32 -32.88 24.04
CA VAL A 93 30.29 -32.45 23.11
C VAL A 93 31.07 -31.62 22.10
N GLU A 94 31.43 -32.22 20.97
CA GLU A 94 31.72 -31.45 19.77
C GLU A 94 30.45 -30.63 19.51
N ALA A 95 30.48 -29.39 20.00
CA ALA A 95 29.62 -28.37 19.45
C ALA A 95 30.06 -28.28 18.00
N ASN A 96 29.28 -28.90 17.11
CA ASN A 96 29.42 -28.76 15.68
C ASN A 96 29.08 -27.29 15.36
N SER A 97 29.98 -26.37 15.67
CA SER A 97 29.90 -24.99 15.25
C SER A 97 30.24 -24.96 13.77
N SER A 98 29.30 -25.40 12.94
CA SER A 98 29.36 -25.16 11.51
C SER A 98 29.27 -23.66 11.34
N VAL A 99 30.42 -23.02 11.13
CA VAL A 99 30.49 -21.61 10.75
C VAL A 99 29.82 -21.50 9.40
N ILE A 100 28.60 -20.98 9.38
CA ILE A 100 27.88 -20.67 8.14
C ILE A 100 28.57 -19.43 7.57
N MET A 101 29.17 -19.55 6.39
CA MET A 101 29.75 -18.43 5.66
C MET A 101 28.77 -18.00 4.57
N ASP A 102 28.64 -16.68 4.38
CA ASP A 102 27.76 -16.08 3.36
C ASP A 102 28.02 -16.71 1.99
N CYS A 103 26.95 -17.08 1.29
CA CYS A 103 27.09 -17.60 -0.06
C CYS A 103 27.54 -16.47 -1.02
N PRO A 104 28.35 -16.79 -2.05
CA PRO A 104 28.76 -15.80 -3.05
C PRO A 104 27.62 -15.37 -4.00
N ALA A 105 26.47 -16.06 -3.97
CA ALA A 105 25.28 -15.75 -4.74
C ALA A 105 24.07 -15.61 -3.82
N ASP A 106 23.14 -14.73 -4.19
CA ASP A 106 21.93 -14.49 -3.41
C ASP A 106 21.09 -15.77 -3.25
N PRO A 107 20.42 -15.96 -2.10
CA PRO A 107 19.57 -17.12 -1.90
C PRO A 107 18.33 -17.06 -2.80
N THR A 108 17.77 -18.24 -3.08
CA THR A 108 16.53 -18.35 -3.85
C THR A 108 15.31 -18.28 -2.93
N LEU A 109 14.38 -17.38 -3.25
CA LEU A 109 13.12 -17.22 -2.52
C LEU A 109 11.96 -17.83 -3.31
N SER A 110 11.39 -18.92 -2.80
CA SER A 110 10.20 -19.57 -3.37
C SER A 110 8.93 -19.11 -2.66
N VAL A 111 8.04 -18.41 -3.39
CA VAL A 111 6.77 -17.93 -2.82
C VAL A 111 5.86 -19.11 -2.53
N ARG A 112 5.46 -19.25 -1.27
CA ARG A 112 4.45 -20.21 -0.82
C ARG A 112 3.07 -19.57 -0.80
N GLU A 113 3.02 -18.34 -0.32
CA GLU A 113 1.76 -17.70 -0.02
C GLU A 113 1.88 -16.18 -0.07
N PHE A 114 0.80 -15.55 -0.52
CA PHE A 114 0.63 -14.11 -0.49
C PHE A 114 -0.80 -13.83 0.00
N ARG A 115 -0.94 -13.29 1.21
CA ARG A 115 -2.24 -13.13 1.89
C ARG A 115 -2.41 -11.71 2.41
N ALA A 116 -3.67 -11.26 2.45
CA ALA A 116 -4.04 -10.05 3.16
C ALA A 116 -3.91 -10.26 4.67
N ALA A 117 -3.38 -9.26 5.37
CA ALA A 117 -3.15 -9.26 6.80
C ALA A 117 -3.50 -7.87 7.37
N GLY A 118 -4.80 -7.60 7.56
CA GLY A 118 -5.27 -6.27 7.96
C GLY A 118 -5.00 -5.23 6.88
N ASP A 119 -4.24 -4.19 7.22
CA ASP A 119 -3.77 -3.12 6.31
C ASP A 119 -2.44 -3.46 5.60
N ALA A 120 -1.94 -4.68 5.79
CA ALA A 120 -0.71 -5.19 5.20
C ALA A 120 -0.96 -6.41 4.32
N VAL A 121 0.10 -6.85 3.62
CA VAL A 121 0.15 -8.17 2.98
C VAL A 121 1.31 -8.99 3.53
N ASP A 122 1.04 -10.25 3.84
CA ASP A 122 2.04 -11.22 4.30
C ASP A 122 2.48 -12.09 3.12
N LEU A 123 3.77 -12.05 2.83
CA LEU A 123 4.44 -12.93 1.88
C LEU A 123 5.16 -14.04 2.64
N THR A 124 4.69 -15.28 2.50
CA THR A 124 5.42 -16.44 3.03
C THR A 124 6.31 -17.01 1.95
N VAL A 125 7.59 -17.15 2.25
CA VAL A 125 8.59 -17.72 1.36
C VAL A 125 9.35 -18.86 2.05
N ASP A 126 9.75 -19.85 1.26
CA ASP A 126 10.83 -20.75 1.65
C ASP A 126 12.12 -20.23 1.00
N ILE A 127 13.13 -19.97 1.82
CA ILE A 127 14.42 -19.40 1.41
C ILE A 127 15.44 -20.53 1.40
N THR A 128 16.13 -20.69 0.27
CA THR A 128 17.13 -21.75 0.04
C THR A 128 18.48 -21.12 -0.26
N ALA A 129 19.52 -21.56 0.45
CA ALA A 129 20.88 -21.07 0.26
C ALA A 129 21.41 -21.46 -1.13
N ALA A 130 22.25 -20.62 -1.73
CA ALA A 130 22.87 -20.92 -3.01
C ALA A 130 24.06 -21.92 -2.90
N CYS A 131 24.51 -22.21 -1.68
CA CYS A 131 25.68 -23.03 -1.40
C CYS A 131 25.44 -24.03 -0.26
N PRO A 132 26.14 -25.20 -0.25
CA PRO A 132 25.87 -26.27 0.72
C PRO A 132 26.21 -25.93 2.17
N SER A 133 27.02 -24.90 2.42
CA SER A 133 27.37 -24.44 3.78
C SER A 133 26.22 -23.71 4.49
N GLY A 134 25.13 -23.42 3.78
CA GLY A 134 24.08 -22.53 4.26
C GLY A 134 24.41 -21.06 3.98
N ASP A 135 23.51 -20.18 4.39
CA ASP A 135 23.60 -18.73 4.19
C ASP A 135 22.97 -17.98 5.36
N VAL A 136 23.32 -16.71 5.56
CA VAL A 136 22.74 -15.87 6.63
C VAL A 136 22.35 -14.51 6.08
N LEU A 137 21.05 -14.21 6.12
CA LEU A 137 20.58 -12.85 5.83
C LEU A 137 20.58 -12.03 7.12
N SER A 138 21.43 -11.01 7.17
CA SER A 138 21.66 -10.19 8.37
C SER A 138 21.77 -8.69 8.09
N GLY A 139 21.55 -8.27 6.85
CA GLY A 139 21.54 -6.86 6.48
C GLY A 139 20.49 -6.05 7.26
N SER A 140 20.87 -4.87 7.75
CA SER A 140 19.95 -3.92 8.38
C SER A 140 19.05 -3.18 7.38
N ALA A 141 19.34 -3.29 6.08
CA ALA A 141 18.58 -2.66 5.00
C ALA A 141 18.35 -3.65 3.85
N THR A 142 17.88 -4.86 4.17
CA THR A 142 17.60 -5.92 3.18
C THR A 142 16.34 -5.58 2.40
N ARG A 143 16.47 -5.32 1.10
CA ARG A 143 15.35 -4.97 0.24
C ARG A 143 14.79 -6.21 -0.45
N LEU A 144 13.48 -6.41 -0.31
CA LEU A 144 12.74 -7.39 -1.11
C LEU A 144 11.84 -6.66 -2.12
N THR A 145 11.91 -7.10 -3.37
CA THR A 145 11.05 -6.65 -4.47
C THR A 145 10.25 -7.84 -4.98
N VAL A 146 8.93 -7.77 -4.83
CA VAL A 146 7.97 -8.76 -5.31
C VAL A 146 7.40 -8.28 -6.63
N VAL A 147 7.53 -9.08 -7.67
CA VAL A 147 7.01 -8.77 -9.00
C VAL A 147 6.05 -9.85 -9.47
N SER A 148 5.07 -9.44 -10.27
CA SER A 148 4.28 -10.32 -11.13
C SER A 148 4.76 -10.17 -12.57
N THR A 149 4.15 -10.89 -13.51
CA THR A 149 4.41 -10.69 -14.95
C THR A 149 3.91 -9.34 -15.46
N ALA A 150 3.01 -8.67 -14.74
CA ALA A 150 2.37 -7.43 -15.17
C ALA A 150 3.00 -6.18 -14.55
N ALA A 151 3.38 -6.23 -13.27
CA ALA A 151 3.86 -5.08 -12.52
C ALA A 151 4.60 -5.49 -11.23
N THR A 152 5.25 -4.51 -10.61
CA THR A 152 5.75 -4.60 -9.23
C THR A 152 4.55 -4.71 -8.27
N VAL A 153 4.55 -5.75 -7.45
CA VAL A 153 3.47 -6.07 -6.49
C VAL A 153 3.74 -5.42 -5.14
N ALA A 154 4.98 -5.52 -4.65
CA ALA A 154 5.40 -4.96 -3.38
C ALA A 154 6.90 -4.74 -3.35
N THR A 155 7.36 -3.68 -2.67
CA THR A 155 8.77 -3.45 -2.40
C THR A 155 8.92 -2.91 -0.99
N GLY A 156 9.77 -3.56 -0.19
CA GLY A 156 9.96 -3.22 1.20
C GLY A 156 11.39 -3.46 1.65
N GLU A 157 11.85 -2.64 2.60
CA GLU A 157 13.16 -2.78 3.23
C GLU A 157 13.01 -3.34 4.64
N PHE A 158 13.80 -4.35 4.98
CA PHE A 158 13.71 -5.11 6.22
C PHE A 158 15.02 -5.01 6.99
N ASP A 159 14.92 -4.77 8.29
CA ASP A 159 16.06 -4.84 9.20
C ASP A 159 16.19 -6.26 9.74
N LEU A 160 17.11 -7.03 9.17
CA LEU A 160 17.43 -8.38 9.60
C LEU A 160 18.66 -8.44 10.52
N SER A 161 19.24 -7.29 10.88
CA SER A 161 20.42 -7.25 11.75
C SER A 161 20.11 -7.66 13.19
N THR A 162 18.86 -7.44 13.63
CA THR A 162 18.38 -7.78 14.99
C THR A 162 17.79 -9.17 15.09
N ALA A 163 17.26 -9.70 13.98
CA ALA A 163 16.71 -11.05 13.87
C ALA A 163 17.17 -11.69 12.54
N PRO A 164 18.43 -12.13 12.46
CA PRO A 164 19.00 -12.70 11.24
C PRO A 164 18.26 -13.95 10.78
N VAL A 165 18.19 -14.15 9.47
CA VAL A 165 17.63 -15.36 8.87
C VAL A 165 18.76 -16.31 8.57
N VAL A 166 18.91 -17.31 9.42
CA VAL A 166 19.87 -18.41 9.22
C VAL A 166 19.23 -19.45 8.31
N ILE A 167 19.84 -19.67 7.15
CA ILE A 167 19.44 -20.66 6.15
C ILE A 167 20.43 -21.83 6.28
N ALA A 168 19.96 -22.95 6.84
CA ALA A 168 20.75 -24.18 6.90
C ALA A 168 20.82 -24.87 5.51
N THR A 169 21.29 -26.11 5.46
CA THR A 169 21.47 -26.89 4.22
C THR A 169 20.20 -27.08 3.39
N ASP A 170 19.03 -26.96 4.02
CA ASP A 170 17.74 -27.19 3.37
C ASP A 170 17.11 -25.85 2.97
N SER A 171 16.01 -25.49 3.61
CA SER A 171 15.36 -24.20 3.44
C SER A 171 14.79 -23.74 4.78
N VAL A 172 14.67 -22.42 4.94
CA VAL A 172 14.01 -21.82 6.08
C VAL A 172 12.75 -21.09 5.64
N ARG A 173 11.67 -21.29 6.38
CA ARG A 173 10.42 -20.55 6.16
C ARG A 173 10.45 -19.20 6.87
N ARG A 174 10.06 -18.16 6.14
CA ARG A 174 9.92 -16.79 6.66
C ARG A 174 8.67 -16.12 6.13
N VAL A 175 8.13 -15.22 6.94
CA VAL A 175 7.04 -14.33 6.56
C VAL A 175 7.59 -12.91 6.49
N PHE A 176 7.43 -12.27 5.33
CA PHE A 176 7.73 -10.86 5.14
C PHE A 176 6.41 -10.09 5.04
N ARG A 177 6.17 -9.21 6.01
CA ARG A 177 5.00 -8.35 6.07
C ARG A 177 5.29 -7.02 5.39
N PHE A 178 4.50 -6.69 4.37
CA PHE A 178 4.56 -5.45 3.63
C PHE A 178 3.39 -4.56 4.09
N PRO A 179 3.63 -3.55 4.95
CA PRO A 179 2.58 -2.66 5.40
C PRO A 179 2.09 -1.73 4.28
N ALA A 180 1.02 -0.99 4.55
CA ALA A 180 0.49 0.01 3.66
C ALA A 180 1.59 0.97 3.14
N GLY A 181 1.62 1.18 1.82
CA GLY A 181 2.66 1.98 1.15
C GLY A 181 3.90 1.21 0.71
N THR A 182 3.98 -0.09 0.98
CA THR A 182 5.04 -0.97 0.45
C THR A 182 4.49 -2.05 -0.48
N PHE A 183 3.19 -2.02 -0.80
CA PHE A 183 2.53 -2.87 -1.80
C PHE A 183 1.52 -2.07 -2.61
N TRP A 184 1.32 -2.48 -3.86
CA TRP A 184 0.48 -1.79 -4.84
C TRP A 184 -0.54 -2.72 -5.53
N THR A 185 -0.48 -4.02 -5.25
CA THR A 185 -1.45 -5.01 -5.73
C THR A 185 -2.04 -5.75 -4.53
N PRO A 186 -3.38 -5.84 -4.39
CA PRO A 186 -3.99 -6.56 -3.28
C PRO A 186 -3.79 -8.07 -3.43
N ALA A 187 -3.75 -8.78 -2.30
CA ALA A 187 -3.43 -10.22 -2.27
C ALA A 187 -4.41 -11.11 -3.05
N ASN A 188 -5.66 -10.68 -3.21
CA ASN A 188 -6.67 -11.42 -3.98
C ASN A 188 -6.60 -11.17 -5.49
N ALA A 189 -5.80 -10.20 -5.96
CA ALA A 189 -5.66 -9.89 -7.38
C ALA A 189 -4.54 -10.69 -8.06
N VAL A 190 -3.63 -11.32 -7.29
CA VAL A 190 -2.49 -12.07 -7.83
C VAL A 190 -2.31 -13.39 -7.10
N SER A 191 -2.09 -14.46 -7.86
CA SER A 191 -1.81 -15.77 -7.29
C SER A 191 -0.34 -15.90 -6.88
N ALA A 192 -0.08 -16.58 -5.75
CA ALA A 192 1.27 -16.79 -5.23
C ALA A 192 2.23 -17.43 -6.26
N GLY A 193 1.76 -18.35 -7.12
CA GLY A 193 2.58 -19.00 -8.14
C GLY A 193 3.04 -18.08 -9.28
N ALA A 194 2.36 -16.96 -9.50
CA ALA A 194 2.73 -15.95 -10.49
C ALA A 194 3.79 -14.96 -9.98
N LEU A 195 4.10 -14.99 -8.68
CA LEU A 195 5.02 -14.05 -8.06
C LEU A 195 6.48 -14.51 -8.16
N ARG A 196 7.38 -13.55 -8.30
CA ARG A 196 8.82 -13.72 -8.18
C ARG A 196 9.36 -12.70 -7.19
N VAL A 197 10.40 -13.07 -6.46
CA VAL A 197 10.98 -12.22 -5.42
C VAL A 197 12.46 -12.04 -5.71
N GLY A 198 12.87 -10.78 -5.86
CA GLY A 198 14.27 -10.38 -5.82
C GLY A 198 14.63 -9.93 -4.41
N ILE A 199 15.83 -10.27 -3.97
CA ILE A 199 16.41 -9.82 -2.71
C ILE A 199 17.70 -9.08 -3.00
N VAL A 200 17.94 -7.97 -2.29
CA VAL A 200 19.21 -7.25 -2.31
C VAL A 200 19.55 -6.93 -0.86
N GLU A 201 20.61 -7.54 -0.34
CA GLU A 201 21.11 -7.19 0.99
C GLU A 201 21.95 -5.92 0.96
N SER A 202 21.76 -5.07 1.96
CA SER A 202 22.50 -3.83 2.14
C SER A 202 22.49 -3.42 3.61
N GLY A 203 23.29 -2.41 3.95
CA GLY A 203 23.43 -1.91 5.31
C GLY A 203 24.50 -2.63 6.13
N ALA A 204 24.59 -2.26 7.41
CA ALA A 204 25.51 -2.91 8.34
C ALA A 204 25.10 -4.36 8.57
N ARG A 205 26.09 -5.26 8.56
CA ARG A 205 25.97 -6.66 8.93
C ARG A 205 26.71 -6.87 10.25
N PRO A 206 26.09 -7.48 11.26
CA PRO A 206 26.83 -7.92 12.43
C PRO A 206 27.73 -9.11 12.07
N ASP A 207 28.91 -9.21 12.69
CA ASP A 207 29.72 -10.43 12.64
C ASP A 207 28.99 -11.52 13.43
N LEU A 208 28.26 -12.39 12.73
CA LEU A 208 27.47 -13.44 13.36
C LEU A 208 28.16 -14.79 13.24
N VAL A 209 28.35 -15.45 14.38
CA VAL A 209 28.53 -16.91 14.43
C VAL A 209 27.14 -17.51 14.59
N ALA A 210 26.46 -17.77 13.47
CA ALA A 210 25.13 -18.35 13.49
C ALA A 210 25.20 -19.83 13.92
N THR A 211 24.54 -20.16 15.05
CA THR A 211 24.31 -21.55 15.45
C THR A 211 22.92 -21.96 14.95
N GLN A 212 22.77 -23.17 14.37
CA GLN A 212 21.49 -23.63 13.84
C GLN A 212 20.37 -23.53 14.90
N ALA A 213 19.38 -22.67 14.65
CA ALA A 213 18.18 -22.60 15.49
C ALA A 213 17.19 -23.70 15.08
N SER A 214 16.61 -24.39 16.06
CA SER A 214 15.57 -25.40 15.86
C SER A 214 14.33 -24.83 15.13
N PRO A 215 13.55 -25.64 14.41
CA PRO A 215 12.42 -25.17 13.61
C PRO A 215 11.29 -24.67 14.51
N SER A 216 11.27 -23.36 14.75
CA SER A 216 10.15 -22.64 15.33
C SER A 216 9.29 -22.05 14.21
N THR A 217 8.00 -21.86 14.48
CA THR A 217 7.04 -21.06 13.71
C THR A 217 7.70 -19.94 12.91
N ALA A 218 7.26 -19.77 11.65
CA ALA A 218 7.83 -18.80 10.72
C ALA A 218 7.85 -17.39 11.35
N GLN A 219 9.05 -16.84 11.51
CA GLN A 219 9.23 -15.48 12.02
C GLN A 219 8.68 -14.46 10.99
N VAL A 220 8.07 -13.40 11.51
CA VAL A 220 7.51 -12.30 10.72
C VAL A 220 8.43 -11.09 10.80
N SER A 221 8.96 -10.65 9.67
CA SER A 221 9.70 -9.39 9.54
C SER A 221 8.80 -8.35 8.86
N THR A 222 8.76 -7.11 9.35
CA THR A 222 7.91 -6.05 8.78
C THR A 222 8.74 -5.03 8.02
N ALA A 223 8.30 -4.68 6.82
CA ALA A 223 9.01 -3.79 5.94
C ALA A 223 8.85 -2.31 6.32
N ARG A 224 9.82 -1.51 5.91
CA ARG A 224 9.75 -0.05 5.85
C ARG A 224 9.61 0.41 4.39
N PRO A 225 8.97 1.55 4.13
CA PRO A 225 8.84 2.09 2.78
C PRO A 225 10.18 2.43 2.15
N VAL A 226 10.31 2.16 0.85
CA VAL A 226 11.43 2.60 0.02
C VAL A 226 11.18 4.05 -0.45
N ILE A 227 12.22 4.75 -0.90
CA ILE A 227 12.21 6.15 -1.36
C ILE A 227 10.88 6.56 -2.05
N VAL A 228 10.27 7.63 -1.54
CA VAL A 228 8.90 8.10 -1.88
C VAL A 228 8.62 8.18 -3.38
N GLY A 229 9.54 8.72 -4.19
CA GLY A 229 9.30 8.91 -5.63
C GLY A 229 9.25 7.63 -6.48
N ALA A 230 9.92 6.55 -6.06
CA ALA A 230 9.76 5.25 -6.71
C ALA A 230 8.41 4.62 -6.35
N ALA A 231 7.99 4.78 -5.09
CA ALA A 231 6.72 4.28 -4.60
C ALA A 231 5.51 4.91 -5.30
N ASP A 232 5.55 6.22 -5.59
CA ASP A 232 4.45 6.88 -6.31
C ASP A 232 4.29 6.40 -7.76
N ARG A 233 5.38 6.14 -8.48
CA ARG A 233 5.28 5.59 -9.85
C ARG A 233 4.67 4.19 -9.86
N GLU A 234 5.06 3.33 -8.93
CA GLU A 234 4.48 1.99 -8.81
C GLU A 234 3.02 2.06 -8.36
N ALA A 235 2.68 3.03 -7.51
CA ALA A 235 1.29 3.26 -7.12
C ALA A 235 0.42 3.73 -8.29
N ALA A 236 0.92 4.60 -9.16
CA ALA A 236 0.23 4.98 -10.39
C ALA A 236 -0.04 3.76 -11.27
N ALA A 237 0.96 2.88 -11.46
CA ALA A 237 0.79 1.62 -12.19
C ALA A 237 -0.23 0.69 -11.50
N GLY A 238 -0.20 0.60 -10.17
CA GLY A 238 -1.15 -0.17 -9.36
C GLY A 238 -2.59 0.33 -9.48
N LEU A 239 -2.81 1.65 -9.50
CA LEU A 239 -4.13 2.25 -9.75
C LEU A 239 -4.66 1.87 -11.13
N SER A 240 -3.84 2.01 -12.18
CA SER A 240 -4.22 1.61 -13.54
C SER A 240 -4.55 0.11 -13.64
N ALA A 241 -3.70 -0.75 -13.08
CA ALA A 241 -3.91 -2.20 -13.10
C ALA A 241 -5.17 -2.60 -12.32
N THR A 242 -5.43 -1.97 -11.18
CA THR A 242 -6.63 -2.21 -10.37
C THR A 242 -7.89 -1.78 -11.12
N ALA A 243 -7.90 -0.59 -11.72
CA ALA A 243 -9.04 -0.10 -12.48
C ALA A 243 -9.34 -0.96 -13.72
N GLU A 244 -8.31 -1.45 -14.41
CA GLU A 244 -8.47 -2.36 -15.55
C GLU A 244 -9.04 -3.73 -15.09
N SER A 245 -8.50 -4.28 -14.00
CA SER A 245 -9.02 -5.52 -13.42
C SER A 245 -10.49 -5.40 -13.00
N ASP A 246 -10.90 -4.26 -12.44
CA ASP A 246 -12.27 -4.04 -11.99
C ASP A 246 -13.22 -3.68 -13.15
N ARG A 247 -12.70 -3.30 -14.33
CA ARG A 247 -13.49 -2.78 -15.47
C ARG A 247 -14.55 -3.75 -15.95
N ALA A 248 -14.24 -5.04 -16.08
CA ALA A 248 -15.20 -6.04 -16.54
C ALA A 248 -16.39 -6.18 -15.57
N VAL A 249 -16.14 -6.11 -14.26
CA VAL A 249 -17.19 -6.15 -13.22
C VAL A 249 -18.05 -4.89 -13.29
N LEU A 250 -17.42 -3.72 -13.40
CA LEU A 250 -18.13 -2.45 -13.52
C LEU A 250 -19.05 -2.41 -14.75
N GLN A 251 -18.57 -2.89 -15.90
CA GLN A 251 -19.35 -2.91 -17.14
C GLN A 251 -20.48 -3.93 -17.11
N ARG A 252 -20.25 -5.11 -16.52
CA ARG A 252 -21.25 -6.17 -16.45
C ARG A 252 -22.35 -5.85 -15.43
N ASP A 253 -21.97 -5.38 -14.25
CA ASP A 253 -22.86 -5.34 -13.09
C ASP A 253 -23.37 -3.92 -12.77
N LEU A 254 -22.58 -2.87 -13.06
CA LEU A 254 -22.86 -1.50 -12.62
C LEU A 254 -23.20 -0.53 -13.76
N LEU A 255 -23.15 -0.96 -15.02
CA LEU A 255 -23.46 -0.11 -16.16
C LEU A 255 -24.93 0.34 -16.13
N ASN A 256 -25.13 1.66 -16.19
CA ASN A 256 -26.42 2.34 -16.04
C ASN A 256 -27.10 2.10 -14.68
N ARG A 257 -26.31 1.92 -13.62
CA ARG A 257 -26.79 1.71 -12.25
C ARG A 257 -26.26 2.77 -11.30
N TRP A 258 -27.06 3.06 -10.28
CA TRP A 258 -26.67 3.91 -9.16
C TRP A 258 -25.81 3.12 -8.19
N VAL A 259 -24.70 3.70 -7.74
CA VAL A 259 -23.77 3.09 -6.80
C VAL A 259 -23.36 4.11 -5.73
N PRO A 260 -23.06 3.67 -4.51
CA PRO A 260 -22.37 4.51 -3.53
C PRO A 260 -20.95 4.78 -4.01
N GLN A 261 -20.60 6.06 -4.18
CA GLN A 261 -19.23 6.50 -4.41
C GLN A 261 -18.65 6.98 -3.08
N ILE A 262 -17.56 6.33 -2.63
CA ILE A 262 -16.98 6.50 -1.29
C ILE A 262 -15.58 7.14 -1.32
N SER A 263 -15.02 7.39 -2.50
CA SER A 263 -13.82 8.21 -2.67
C SER A 263 -13.75 8.82 -4.09
N SER A 264 -13.08 9.97 -4.18
CA SER A 264 -12.82 10.70 -5.43
C SER A 264 -11.53 11.51 -5.31
N LYS A 265 -10.41 10.93 -5.72
CA LYS A 265 -9.09 11.57 -5.56
C LYS A 265 -8.34 11.66 -6.89
N ARG A 266 -7.43 12.62 -6.99
CA ARG A 266 -6.50 12.76 -8.12
C ARG A 266 -5.14 13.20 -7.62
N LEU A 267 -4.10 12.92 -8.40
CA LEU A 267 -2.75 13.36 -8.09
C LEU A 267 -2.70 14.89 -7.90
N GLY A 268 -2.10 15.34 -6.80
CA GLY A 268 -1.96 16.74 -6.45
C GLY A 268 -3.24 17.40 -5.91
N LEU A 269 -4.33 16.65 -5.70
CA LEU A 269 -5.51 17.17 -5.00
C LEU A 269 -5.13 17.61 -3.59
N VAL A 270 -5.54 18.81 -3.18
CA VAL A 270 -5.39 19.28 -1.79
C VAL A 270 -6.74 19.14 -1.10
N ALA A 271 -6.86 18.16 -0.22
CA ALA A 271 -8.08 17.83 0.52
C ALA A 271 -7.72 17.12 1.82
N GLU A 272 -8.61 17.18 2.82
CA GLU A 272 -8.43 16.46 4.10
C GLU A 272 -7.08 16.80 4.79
N GLY A 273 -6.62 18.04 4.63
CA GLY A 273 -5.40 18.55 5.25
C GLY A 273 -4.09 18.09 4.59
N ARG A 274 -4.13 17.46 3.41
CA ARG A 274 -2.92 17.00 2.70
C ARG A 274 -3.00 17.14 1.18
N THR A 275 -1.84 16.98 0.53
CA THR A 275 -1.73 16.87 -0.93
C THR A 275 -1.64 15.40 -1.31
N TRP A 276 -2.60 14.93 -2.09
CA TRP A 276 -2.73 13.53 -2.47
C TRP A 276 -1.67 13.10 -3.49
N THR A 277 -0.87 12.09 -3.12
CA THR A 277 0.02 11.36 -4.05
C THR A 277 -0.63 10.08 -4.56
N ASP A 278 -0.11 9.50 -5.65
CA ASP A 278 -0.62 8.22 -6.16
C ASP A 278 -0.53 7.10 -5.11
N SER A 279 0.56 7.08 -4.32
CA SER A 279 0.69 6.13 -3.20
C SER A 279 -0.43 6.27 -2.17
N GLU A 280 -0.85 7.51 -1.90
CA GLU A 280 -1.92 7.75 -0.94
C GLU A 280 -3.29 7.44 -1.49
N ILE A 281 -3.53 7.71 -2.77
CA ILE A 281 -4.80 7.38 -3.45
C ILE A 281 -4.98 5.87 -3.50
N LEU A 282 -3.94 5.13 -3.92
CA LEU A 282 -4.01 3.67 -3.96
C LEU A 282 -4.19 3.08 -2.57
N ARG A 283 -3.48 3.62 -1.56
CA ARG A 283 -3.65 3.19 -0.17
C ARG A 283 -5.08 3.39 0.31
N GLU A 284 -5.68 4.55 0.07
CA GLU A 284 -7.08 4.80 0.44
C GLU A 284 -8.01 3.78 -0.25
N HIS A 285 -7.82 3.52 -1.55
CA HIS A 285 -8.61 2.52 -2.25
C HIS A 285 -8.48 1.12 -1.63
N LEU A 286 -7.25 0.68 -1.33
CA LEU A 286 -6.99 -0.63 -0.75
C LEU A 286 -7.61 -0.77 0.65
N ASP A 287 -7.52 0.27 1.47
CA ASP A 287 -8.15 0.34 2.79
C ASP A 287 -9.69 0.31 2.68
N LEU A 288 -10.27 1.08 1.76
CA LEU A 288 -11.70 1.03 1.49
C LEU A 288 -12.14 -0.36 1.00
N ARG A 289 -11.34 -1.04 0.17
CA ARG A 289 -11.63 -2.40 -0.32
C ARG A 289 -11.47 -3.46 0.77
N ALA A 290 -10.58 -3.26 1.73
CA ALA A 290 -10.47 -4.12 2.90
C ALA A 290 -11.72 -4.01 3.81
N ARG A 291 -12.25 -2.79 3.99
CA ARG A 291 -13.48 -2.53 4.76
C ARG A 291 -14.76 -2.90 4.01
N HIS A 292 -14.79 -2.70 2.71
CA HIS A 292 -15.90 -2.96 1.80
C HIS A 292 -15.41 -3.84 0.64
N PRO A 293 -15.43 -5.19 0.77
CA PRO A 293 -14.88 -6.11 -0.23
C PRO A 293 -15.44 -5.95 -1.65
N GLU A 294 -16.65 -5.40 -1.77
CA GLU A 294 -17.32 -5.05 -3.01
C GLU A 294 -16.80 -3.75 -3.65
N ALA A 295 -15.92 -2.99 -2.99
CA ALA A 295 -15.38 -1.76 -3.53
C ALA A 295 -14.58 -2.03 -4.82
N ARG A 296 -14.76 -1.16 -5.81
CA ARG A 296 -14.14 -1.21 -7.13
C ARG A 296 -13.53 0.14 -7.46
N LEU A 297 -12.38 0.11 -8.11
CA LEU A 297 -11.72 1.31 -8.61
C LEU A 297 -12.14 1.57 -10.06
N LEU A 298 -12.40 2.82 -10.40
CA LEU A 298 -12.56 3.25 -11.79
C LEU A 298 -11.81 4.55 -12.05
N TRP A 299 -11.37 4.71 -13.31
CA TRP A 299 -10.85 5.97 -13.82
C TRP A 299 -11.99 6.81 -14.38
N SER A 300 -12.19 8.03 -13.88
CA SER A 300 -13.33 8.87 -14.24
C SER A 300 -13.39 9.22 -15.73
N GLY A 301 -12.24 9.35 -16.40
CA GLY A 301 -12.15 9.63 -17.83
C GLY A 301 -12.69 8.51 -18.74
N SER A 302 -12.98 7.33 -18.19
CA SER A 302 -13.55 6.21 -18.94
C SER A 302 -15.08 6.16 -18.92
N TRP A 303 -15.76 7.14 -18.31
CA TRP A 303 -17.21 7.15 -18.07
C TRP A 303 -17.81 8.54 -18.34
N SER A 304 -18.97 8.59 -19.00
CA SER A 304 -19.58 9.85 -19.48
C SER A 304 -20.24 10.68 -18.37
N THR A 305 -20.50 10.07 -17.22
CA THR A 305 -21.20 10.69 -16.11
C THR A 305 -20.30 11.53 -15.21
N PHE A 306 -18.98 11.50 -15.38
CA PHE A 306 -18.05 12.30 -14.58
C PHE A 306 -17.67 13.61 -15.29
N SER A 307 -17.69 14.73 -14.55
CA SER A 307 -17.36 16.05 -15.08
C SER A 307 -15.87 16.25 -15.33
N TYR A 308 -15.02 15.54 -14.59
CA TYR A 308 -13.58 15.64 -14.64
C TYR A 308 -12.98 14.28 -15.03
N PRO A 309 -12.14 14.20 -16.08
CA PRO A 309 -11.66 12.93 -16.61
C PRO A 309 -10.37 12.42 -15.93
N ASP A 310 -9.94 13.05 -14.83
CA ASP A 310 -8.63 12.88 -14.20
C ASP A 310 -8.69 12.37 -12.76
N PHE A 311 -9.78 11.70 -12.37
CA PHE A 311 -9.98 11.20 -11.00
C PHE A 311 -10.00 9.67 -10.92
N TRP A 312 -9.37 9.17 -9.86
CA TRP A 312 -9.54 7.83 -9.34
C TRP A 312 -10.75 7.80 -8.41
N ILE A 313 -11.72 6.95 -8.73
CA ILE A 313 -12.99 6.86 -8.04
C ILE A 313 -13.13 5.49 -7.43
N THR A 314 -13.39 5.42 -6.12
CA THR A 314 -13.79 4.18 -5.46
C THR A 314 -15.29 4.15 -5.30
N VAL A 315 -15.94 3.16 -5.90
CA VAL A 315 -17.37 2.88 -5.75
C VAL A 315 -17.60 1.56 -5.04
N VAL A 316 -18.71 1.44 -4.35
CA VAL A 316 -19.18 0.18 -3.77
C VAL A 316 -19.92 -0.59 -4.86
N GLY A 317 -19.52 -1.84 -5.11
CA GLY A 317 -20.03 -2.69 -6.20
C GLY A 317 -21.47 -3.18 -6.06
N ILE A 318 -22.35 -2.42 -5.41
CA ILE A 318 -23.78 -2.75 -5.25
C ILE A 318 -24.59 -1.85 -6.18
N ALA A 319 -25.31 -2.49 -7.11
CA ALA A 319 -26.10 -1.80 -8.11
C ALA A 319 -27.53 -1.48 -7.61
N TYR A 320 -27.90 -0.21 -7.68
CA TYR A 320 -29.24 0.27 -7.39
C TYR A 320 -29.92 0.82 -8.65
N THR A 321 -31.25 0.78 -8.69
CA THR A 321 -32.05 1.39 -9.77
C THR A 321 -32.45 2.84 -9.45
N ASP A 322 -32.28 3.26 -8.19
CA ASP A 322 -32.68 4.55 -7.65
C ASP A 322 -31.54 5.15 -6.81
N PRO A 323 -31.24 6.47 -6.93
CA PRO A 323 -30.16 7.09 -6.19
C PRO A 323 -30.38 7.05 -4.66
N GLN A 324 -31.62 7.09 -4.18
CA GLN A 324 -31.92 7.16 -2.76
C GLN A 324 -31.56 5.84 -2.06
N ALA A 325 -31.64 4.71 -2.76
CA ALA A 325 -31.17 3.44 -2.23
C ALA A 325 -29.64 3.42 -2.05
N ALA A 326 -28.88 4.01 -2.99
CA ALA A 326 -27.42 4.16 -2.84
C ALA A 326 -27.06 5.13 -1.70
N LEU A 327 -27.80 6.23 -1.53
CA LEU A 327 -27.65 7.14 -0.39
C LEU A 327 -28.00 6.46 0.95
N GLY A 328 -29.02 5.61 0.96
CA GLY A 328 -29.38 4.80 2.13
C GLY A 328 -28.23 3.89 2.57
N TRP A 329 -27.48 3.33 1.61
CA TRP A 329 -26.26 2.57 1.91
C TRP A 329 -25.19 3.47 2.54
N CYS A 330 -24.95 4.67 2.01
CA CYS A 330 -23.98 5.63 2.57
C CYS A 330 -24.28 5.91 4.05
N ALA A 331 -25.53 6.26 4.36
CA ALA A 331 -25.97 6.57 5.71
C ALA A 331 -25.86 5.35 6.66
N ALA A 332 -26.24 4.15 6.18
CA ALA A 332 -26.16 2.92 6.96
C ALA A 332 -24.72 2.51 7.32
N HIS A 333 -23.72 2.96 6.54
CA HIS A 333 -22.30 2.70 6.79
C HIS A 333 -21.57 3.90 7.43
N GLY A 334 -22.31 4.91 7.89
CA GLY A 334 -21.77 6.04 8.65
C GLY A 334 -20.99 7.06 7.82
N PHE A 335 -21.13 7.06 6.49
CA PHE A 335 -20.54 8.09 5.65
C PHE A 335 -21.43 9.34 5.62
N ASP A 336 -20.85 10.51 5.84
CA ASP A 336 -21.54 11.79 5.70
C ASP A 336 -21.65 12.24 4.22
N GLY A 337 -22.29 13.40 4.01
CA GLY A 337 -22.53 13.95 2.67
C GLY A 337 -21.28 14.36 1.89
N ASP A 338 -20.14 14.55 2.56
CA ASP A 338 -18.87 14.89 1.93
C ASP A 338 -18.08 13.62 1.54
N HIS A 339 -18.31 12.52 2.25
CA HIS A 339 -17.56 11.27 2.08
C HIS A 339 -18.31 10.17 1.31
N CYS A 340 -19.62 10.31 1.07
CA CYS A 340 -20.36 9.39 0.21
C CYS A 340 -21.57 10.02 -0.49
N TYR A 341 -21.70 9.72 -1.79
CA TYR A 341 -22.81 10.17 -2.64
C TYR A 341 -23.24 9.08 -3.63
N ALA A 342 -24.47 9.18 -4.10
CA ALA A 342 -24.99 8.29 -5.12
C ALA A 342 -24.51 8.75 -6.50
N LYS A 343 -23.82 7.86 -7.21
CA LYS A 343 -23.28 8.10 -8.54
C LYS A 343 -23.89 7.15 -9.55
N LEU A 344 -24.33 7.66 -10.70
CA LEU A 344 -24.71 6.84 -11.84
C LEU A 344 -23.43 6.50 -12.64
N VAL A 345 -23.17 5.21 -12.83
CA VAL A 345 -22.05 4.71 -13.64
C VAL A 345 -22.56 4.45 -15.06
N SER A 346 -22.12 5.24 -16.04
CA SER A 346 -22.53 5.08 -17.44
C SER A 346 -21.51 5.63 -18.43
N THR A 347 -21.56 5.13 -19.66
CA THR A 347 -20.77 5.60 -20.81
C THR A 347 -21.60 6.41 -21.81
N THR A 348 -22.92 6.53 -21.60
CA THR A 348 -23.84 7.21 -22.52
C THR A 348 -24.68 8.30 -21.87
N HIS A 349 -24.88 8.27 -20.55
CA HIS A 349 -25.68 9.28 -19.85
C HIS A 349 -24.88 10.57 -19.64
N PRO A 350 -25.56 11.73 -19.60
CA PRO A 350 -24.89 13.00 -19.34
C PRO A 350 -24.41 13.10 -17.89
N VAL A 351 -23.48 14.02 -17.65
CA VAL A 351 -23.05 14.40 -16.29
C VAL A 351 -24.22 14.95 -15.47
N GLN A 352 -25.08 15.78 -16.07
CA GLN A 352 -26.22 16.37 -15.38
C GLN A 352 -27.19 15.27 -14.92
N GLY A 353 -27.57 15.32 -13.64
CA GLY A 353 -28.48 14.33 -13.05
C GLY A 353 -27.87 12.97 -12.75
N SER A 354 -26.54 12.83 -12.86
CA SER A 354 -25.81 11.57 -12.60
C SER A 354 -25.17 11.49 -11.20
N THR A 355 -25.40 12.48 -10.33
CA THR A 355 -24.92 12.52 -8.95
C THR A 355 -26.03 13.04 -8.04
N PHE A 356 -26.27 12.36 -6.92
CA PHE A 356 -27.15 12.82 -5.84
C PHE A 356 -26.37 12.82 -4.53
N TYR A 357 -26.57 13.87 -3.72
CA TYR A 357 -25.90 14.04 -2.43
C TYR A 357 -26.85 13.71 -1.28
N GLN A 358 -26.29 13.34 -0.13
CA GLN A 358 -27.04 13.25 1.12
C GLN A 358 -27.54 14.66 1.51
N LYS A 359 -28.69 14.72 2.20
CA LYS A 359 -29.33 15.98 2.61
C LYS A 359 -29.05 16.33 4.04
#